data_AF-A0A1W9UPJ9-F1
#
_entry.id   AF-A0A1W9UPJ9-F1
#
_cell.length_a   1.000
_cell.length_b   1.000
_cell.length_c   1.000
_cell.angle_alpha   90.00
_cell.angle_beta   90.00
_cell.angle_gamma   90.00
#
_symmetry.space_group_name_H-M   'P 1'
#
loop_
_entity.id
_entity.type
_entity.pdbx_description
1 polymer ?
#
loop_
_entity_poly.entity_id
_entity_poly.type
_entity_poly.pdbx_seq_one_letter_code
_entity_poly.pdbx_strand_id
1 'polypeptide(L)'
;MWLILTGCSAAVVFNAGVRFPWLTFFQPQQSEAIEMGHDPNKISIFAMCCGAAICLLVGLLPQHFYAMLPPHQPYHPYTAGHVVEQFQLLVPAALLFFCCVPQPTAYVALQLDFDWLFRRPLLGLWNNIILNLFDFGGRSRDIFVSALVRSFMFLFRYHGPRGILARSWPTGSIALWVALILASYVILYTLQSRSLAVFIQQSLFG
;
A
#
# COMPACT_ATOMS: atom_id res chain seq x y z
N MET A 1 -18.31 -39.68 -2.39
CA MET A 1 -17.34 -38.56 -2.27
C MET A 1 -15.98 -38.93 -2.86
N TRP A 2 -15.34 -40.02 -2.42
CA TRP A 2 -14.02 -40.45 -2.92
C TRP A 2 -13.92 -40.57 -4.45
N LEU A 3 -14.84 -41.29 -5.11
CA LEU A 3 -14.86 -41.43 -6.58
C LEU A 3 -14.98 -40.11 -7.36
N ILE A 4 -15.69 -39.12 -6.80
CA ILE A 4 -15.87 -37.82 -7.45
C ILE A 4 -14.56 -37.03 -7.37
N LEU A 5 -13.85 -37.11 -6.24
CA LEU A 5 -12.56 -36.46 -6.05
C LEU A 5 -11.49 -37.08 -6.95
N THR A 6 -11.43 -38.42 -7.01
CA THR A 6 -10.46 -39.12 -7.89
C THR A 6 -10.79 -38.89 -9.37
N GLY A 7 -12.08 -38.88 -9.74
CA GLY A 7 -12.52 -38.51 -11.08
C GLY A 7 -12.18 -37.07 -11.47
N CYS A 8 -12.34 -36.11 -10.55
CA CYS A 8 -11.94 -34.73 -10.76
C CYS A 8 -10.42 -34.59 -10.96
N SER A 9 -9.62 -35.30 -10.15
CA SER A 9 -8.16 -35.35 -10.32
C SER A 9 -7.76 -35.90 -11.70
N ALA A 10 -8.38 -37.01 -12.13
CA ALA A 10 -8.14 -37.59 -13.45
C ALA A 10 -8.54 -36.63 -14.59
N ALA A 11 -9.65 -35.90 -14.44
CA ALA A 11 -10.10 -34.91 -15.41
C ALA A 11 -9.12 -33.74 -15.59
N VAL A 12 -8.50 -33.27 -14.50
CA VAL A 12 -7.45 -32.24 -14.55
C VAL A 12 -6.24 -32.77 -15.31
N VAL A 13 -5.78 -33.99 -15.05
CA VAL A 13 -4.64 -34.56 -15.79
C VAL A 13 -4.96 -34.77 -17.26
N PHE A 14 -6.17 -35.20 -17.61
CA PHE A 14 -6.60 -35.32 -19.00
C PHE A 14 -6.59 -33.97 -19.73
N ASN A 15 -7.17 -32.94 -19.12
CA ASN A 15 -7.26 -31.61 -19.73
C ASN A 15 -5.90 -30.89 -19.73
N ALA A 16 -5.31 -30.68 -18.55
CA ALA A 16 -4.06 -29.95 -18.33
C ALA A 16 -2.83 -30.72 -18.86
N GLY A 17 -2.76 -32.02 -18.56
CA GLY A 17 -1.55 -32.83 -18.73
C GLY A 17 -1.40 -33.48 -20.11
N VAL A 18 -2.51 -33.84 -20.78
CA VAL A 18 -2.44 -34.53 -22.08
C VAL A 18 -2.93 -33.64 -23.22
N ARG A 19 -4.11 -33.01 -23.09
CA ARG A 19 -4.71 -32.23 -24.18
C ARG A 19 -3.92 -30.98 -24.54
N PHE A 20 -3.54 -30.12 -23.58
CA PHE A 20 -2.79 -28.89 -23.92
C PHE A 20 -1.41 -29.17 -24.53
N PRO A 21 -0.58 -30.08 -23.99
CA PRO A 21 0.69 -30.43 -24.65
C PRO A 21 0.48 -30.97 -26.06
N TRP A 22 -0.53 -31.83 -26.28
CA TRP A 22 -0.84 -32.29 -27.63
C TRP A 22 -1.21 -31.15 -28.59
N LEU A 23 -2.05 -30.21 -28.12
CA LEU A 23 -2.45 -29.03 -28.88
C LEU A 23 -1.26 -28.13 -29.24
N THR A 24 -0.33 -27.94 -28.30
CA THR A 24 0.83 -27.05 -28.49
C THR A 24 1.90 -27.63 -29.41
N PHE A 25 2.14 -28.94 -29.36
CA PHE A 25 3.19 -29.58 -30.17
C PHE A 25 2.72 -30.14 -31.52
N PHE A 26 1.50 -30.65 -31.63
CA PHE A 26 1.06 -31.43 -32.81
C PHE A 26 0.00 -30.74 -33.67
N GLN A 27 -0.53 -29.57 -33.30
CA GLN A 27 -1.45 -28.83 -34.16
C GLN A 27 -0.75 -27.85 -35.09
N PRO A 28 -1.25 -27.72 -36.34
CA PRO A 28 -0.87 -26.62 -37.21
C PRO A 28 -1.15 -25.29 -36.50
N GLN A 29 -0.12 -24.45 -36.39
CA GLN A 29 -0.21 -23.13 -35.78
C GLN A 29 -1.23 -22.28 -36.54
N GLN A 30 -2.34 -21.90 -35.90
CA GLN A 30 -3.42 -21.13 -36.53
C GLN A 30 -3.20 -19.61 -36.51
N SER A 31 -2.06 -19.12 -36.00
CA SER A 31 -1.82 -17.68 -35.88
C SER A 31 -0.35 -17.33 -36.09
N GLU A 32 -0.05 -16.72 -37.25
CA GLU A 32 1.21 -16.00 -37.54
C GLU A 32 1.50 -14.87 -36.54
N ALA A 33 0.50 -14.42 -35.76
CA ALA A 33 0.63 -13.32 -34.81
C ALA A 33 1.50 -13.61 -33.56
N ILE A 34 1.85 -14.88 -33.30
CA ILE A 34 2.63 -15.29 -32.10
C ILE A 34 4.14 -15.23 -32.36
N GLU A 35 4.57 -15.06 -33.62
CA GLU A 35 6.00 -15.04 -34.00
C GLU A 35 6.77 -13.84 -33.40
N MET A 36 6.07 -12.85 -32.82
CA MET A 36 6.66 -11.73 -32.07
C MET A 36 6.69 -11.95 -30.54
N GLY A 37 6.57 -13.20 -30.09
CA GLY A 37 6.69 -13.56 -28.67
C GLY A 37 8.05 -13.12 -28.13
N HIS A 38 8.07 -12.05 -27.34
CA HIS A 38 9.24 -11.57 -26.62
C HIS A 38 9.87 -12.74 -25.85
N ASP A 39 11.14 -13.04 -26.13
CA ASP A 39 11.88 -14.06 -25.39
C ASP A 39 11.71 -13.81 -23.88
N PRO A 40 11.36 -14.84 -23.09
CA PRO A 40 11.15 -14.65 -21.67
C PRO A 40 12.41 -14.07 -21.05
N ASN A 41 12.25 -12.92 -20.38
CA ASN A 41 13.38 -12.25 -19.75
C ASN A 41 14.06 -13.19 -18.74
N LYS A 42 15.37 -13.00 -18.51
CA LYS A 42 16.16 -13.88 -17.60
C LYS A 42 15.53 -13.99 -16.21
N ILE A 43 14.85 -12.95 -15.75
CA ILE A 43 14.16 -12.89 -14.46
C ILE A 43 12.95 -13.84 -14.42
N SER A 44 12.13 -13.89 -15.48
CA SER A 44 10.96 -14.78 -15.58
C SER A 44 11.38 -16.24 -15.61
N ILE A 45 12.42 -16.59 -16.39
CA ILE A 45 12.96 -17.95 -16.44
C ILE A 45 13.47 -18.35 -15.05
N PHE A 46 14.23 -17.48 -14.37
CA PHE A 46 14.70 -17.75 -13.03
C PHE A 46 13.55 -17.99 -12.04
N ALA A 47 12.48 -17.19 -12.10
CA ALA A 47 11.30 -17.38 -11.28
C ALA A 47 10.58 -18.71 -11.56
N MET A 48 10.40 -19.08 -12.84
CA MET A 48 9.81 -20.35 -13.24
C MET A 48 10.64 -21.55 -12.77
N CYS A 49 11.97 -21.47 -12.94
CA CYS A 49 12.89 -22.51 -12.46
C CYS A 49 12.86 -22.64 -10.93
N CYS A 50 12.82 -21.53 -10.20
CA CYS A 50 12.70 -21.53 -8.74
C CYS A 50 11.38 -22.18 -8.30
N GLY A 51 10.25 -21.80 -8.92
CA GLY A 51 8.95 -22.41 -8.66
C GLY A 51 8.94 -23.92 -8.95
N ALA A 52 9.48 -24.34 -10.09
CA ALA A 52 9.62 -25.75 -10.45
C ALA A 52 10.50 -26.51 -9.44
N ALA A 53 11.62 -25.93 -9.01
CA ALA A 53 12.50 -26.53 -8.01
C ALA A 53 11.79 -26.71 -6.67
N ILE A 54 10.97 -25.74 -6.24
CA ILE A 54 10.17 -25.86 -5.01
C ILE A 54 9.14 -27.00 -5.15
N CYS A 55 8.41 -27.07 -6.26
CA CYS A 55 7.46 -28.16 -6.51
C CYS A 55 8.14 -29.55 -6.50
N LEU A 56 9.32 -29.67 -7.11
CA LEU A 56 10.09 -30.92 -7.10
C LEU A 56 10.61 -31.26 -5.71
N LEU A 57 11.11 -30.29 -4.94
CA LEU A 57 11.59 -30.47 -3.58
C LEU A 57 10.47 -31.01 -2.67
N VAL A 58 9.28 -30.40 -2.74
CA VAL A 58 8.10 -30.83 -1.97
C VAL A 58 7.67 -32.24 -2.35
N GLY A 59 7.69 -32.59 -3.65
CA GLY A 59 7.35 -33.93 -4.13
C GLY A 59 8.37 -35.01 -3.75
N LEU A 60 9.66 -34.72 -3.82
CA LEU A 60 10.73 -35.70 -3.57
C LEU A 60 11.00 -35.93 -2.08
N LEU A 61 10.83 -34.89 -1.25
CA LEU A 61 11.18 -34.91 0.18
C LEU A 61 9.96 -34.65 1.09
N PRO A 62 8.85 -35.41 0.95
CA PRO A 62 7.64 -35.16 1.71
C PRO A 62 7.86 -35.28 3.23
N GLN A 63 8.77 -36.17 3.65
CA GLN A 63 9.07 -36.45 5.06
C GLN A 63 9.48 -35.22 5.85
N HIS A 64 10.22 -34.29 5.23
CA HIS A 64 10.68 -33.06 5.88
C HIS A 64 9.51 -32.13 6.23
N PHE A 65 8.49 -32.09 5.37
CA PHE A 65 7.28 -31.31 5.60
C PHE A 65 6.36 -31.99 6.62
N TYR A 66 6.21 -33.32 6.55
CA TYR A 66 5.41 -34.06 7.53
C TYR A 66 5.99 -34.00 8.95
N ALA A 67 7.30 -33.85 9.11
CA ALA A 67 7.93 -33.66 10.43
C ALA A 67 7.53 -32.34 11.12
N MET A 68 7.03 -31.35 10.37
CA MET A 68 6.55 -30.08 10.94
C MET A 68 5.11 -30.16 11.44
N LEU A 69 4.35 -31.18 11.03
CA LEU A 69 2.97 -31.35 11.49
C LEU A 69 2.97 -31.92 12.92
N PRO A 70 1.98 -31.54 13.76
CA PRO A 70 1.77 -32.17 15.06
C PRO A 70 1.69 -33.70 14.90
N PRO A 71 2.25 -34.49 15.84
CA PRO A 71 2.32 -35.93 15.71
C PRO A 71 0.92 -36.55 15.68
N HIS A 72 0.43 -36.81 14.48
CA HIS A 72 -0.67 -37.68 14.18
C HIS A 72 -0.12 -38.83 13.33
N GLN A 73 -0.75 -40.00 13.43
CA GLN A 73 -0.34 -41.31 12.89
C GLN A 73 0.67 -41.32 11.71
N PRO A 74 1.59 -42.30 11.65
CA PRO A 74 2.54 -42.43 10.55
C PRO A 74 1.80 -42.59 9.21
N TYR A 75 1.85 -41.56 8.37
CA TYR A 75 1.28 -41.56 7.02
C TYR A 75 2.39 -41.76 5.97
N HIS A 76 2.20 -42.73 5.10
CA HIS A 76 3.12 -43.04 4.00
C HIS A 76 2.47 -42.66 2.66
N PRO A 77 2.84 -41.52 2.03
CA PRO A 77 2.20 -41.05 0.80
C PRO A 77 2.48 -41.94 -0.42
N TYR A 78 3.67 -42.54 -0.48
CA TYR A 78 4.14 -43.34 -1.62
C TYR A 78 4.15 -44.83 -1.30
N THR A 79 2.99 -45.41 -0.96
CA THR A 79 2.85 -46.87 -0.92
C THR A 79 2.53 -47.41 -2.31
N ALA A 80 2.89 -48.67 -2.57
CA ALA A 80 2.61 -49.32 -3.84
C ALA A 80 1.12 -49.28 -4.22
N GLY A 81 0.22 -49.38 -3.23
CA GLY A 81 -1.23 -49.30 -3.46
C GLY A 81 -1.65 -47.95 -4.05
N HIS A 82 -1.28 -46.84 -3.40
CA HIS A 82 -1.62 -45.50 -3.89
C HIS A 82 -1.08 -45.26 -5.31
N VAL A 83 0.15 -45.70 -5.58
CA VAL A 83 0.78 -45.52 -6.90
C VAL A 83 0.04 -46.30 -7.98
N VAL A 84 -0.31 -47.56 -7.72
CA VAL A 84 -1.05 -48.40 -8.66
C VAL A 84 -2.44 -47.83 -8.94
N GLU A 85 -3.14 -47.32 -7.92
CA GLU A 85 -4.43 -46.66 -8.10
C GLU A 85 -4.33 -45.42 -9.01
N GLN A 86 -3.27 -44.61 -8.85
CA GLN A 86 -3.05 -43.46 -9.75
C GLN A 86 -2.79 -43.92 -11.19
N PHE A 87 -1.95 -44.95 -11.39
CA PHE A 87 -1.71 -45.52 -12.72
C PHE A 87 -2.99 -46.07 -13.37
N GLN A 88 -3.85 -46.74 -12.59
CA GLN A 88 -5.14 -47.25 -13.06
C GLN A 88 -6.09 -46.14 -13.52
N LEU A 89 -5.96 -44.91 -12.99
CA LEU A 89 -6.72 -43.75 -13.45
C LEU A 89 -6.06 -43.06 -14.67
N LEU A 90 -4.73 -42.92 -14.64
CA LEU A 90 -3.94 -42.22 -15.65
C LEU A 90 -3.91 -42.96 -17.00
N VAL A 91 -3.73 -44.28 -16.98
CA VAL A 91 -3.60 -45.08 -18.20
C VAL A 91 -4.88 -45.05 -19.04
N PRO A 92 -6.09 -45.30 -18.50
CA PRO A 92 -7.33 -45.17 -19.26
C PRO A 92 -7.60 -43.73 -19.71
N ALA A 93 -7.28 -42.72 -18.90
CA ALA A 93 -7.45 -41.31 -19.31
C ALA A 93 -6.59 -40.95 -20.53
N ALA A 94 -5.31 -41.35 -20.51
CA ALA A 94 -4.42 -41.18 -21.66
C ALA A 94 -4.87 -41.99 -22.87
N LEU A 95 -5.30 -43.25 -22.67
CA LEU A 95 -5.78 -44.11 -23.76
C LEU A 95 -7.05 -43.54 -24.40
N LEU A 96 -8.02 -43.08 -23.60
CA LEU A 96 -9.23 -42.42 -24.09
C LEU A 96 -8.88 -41.16 -24.90
N PHE A 97 -7.91 -40.37 -24.45
CA PHE A 97 -7.43 -39.23 -25.22
C PHE A 97 -6.95 -39.65 -26.61
N PHE A 98 -6.06 -40.65 -26.67
CA PHE A 98 -5.51 -41.16 -27.93
C PHE A 98 -6.57 -41.79 -28.85
N CYS A 99 -7.56 -42.49 -28.29
CA CYS A 99 -8.68 -43.01 -29.07
C CYS A 99 -9.61 -41.90 -29.61
N CYS A 100 -9.73 -40.77 -28.90
CA CYS A 100 -10.56 -39.63 -29.27
C CYS A 100 -9.80 -38.51 -30.03
N VAL A 101 -8.62 -38.82 -30.58
CA VAL A 101 -7.77 -37.88 -31.34
C VAL A 101 -8.40 -37.20 -32.57
N PRO A 102 -9.46 -37.67 -33.26
CA PRO A 102 -9.98 -36.91 -34.41
C PRO A 102 -10.58 -35.53 -34.08
N GLN A 103 -10.66 -35.11 -32.81
CA GLN A 103 -11.50 -33.97 -32.38
C GLN A 103 -10.87 -32.90 -31.46
N PRO A 104 -9.56 -32.75 -31.20
CA PRO A 104 -9.11 -31.51 -30.59
C PRO A 104 -9.03 -30.47 -31.72
N THR A 105 -9.96 -29.53 -31.80
CA THR A 105 -9.69 -28.25 -32.49
C THR A 105 -9.59 -27.19 -31.39
N ALA A 106 -8.51 -26.42 -31.41
CA ALA A 106 -8.42 -25.25 -30.54
C ALA A 106 -9.40 -24.21 -31.06
N TYR A 107 -10.42 -23.87 -30.27
CA TYR A 107 -11.26 -22.71 -30.55
C TYR A 107 -10.64 -21.48 -29.89
N VAL A 108 -10.59 -20.37 -30.61
CA VAL A 108 -10.13 -19.09 -30.04
C VAL A 108 -11.27 -18.54 -29.20
N ALA A 109 -11.28 -18.86 -27.90
CA ALA A 109 -12.11 -18.19 -26.91
C ALA A 109 -11.24 -17.41 -25.95
N LEU A 110 -11.64 -16.18 -25.67
CA LEU A 110 -11.07 -15.40 -24.59
C LEU A 110 -11.56 -15.97 -23.26
N GLN A 111 -10.72 -16.76 -22.59
CA GLN A 111 -11.00 -17.20 -21.24
C GLN A 111 -10.69 -16.03 -20.28
N LEU A 112 -11.74 -15.43 -19.72
CA LEU A 112 -11.56 -14.37 -18.74
C LEU A 112 -11.29 -15.02 -17.37
N ASP A 113 -10.02 -15.01 -16.96
CA ASP A 113 -9.63 -15.54 -15.66
C ASP A 113 -10.18 -14.69 -14.50
N PHE A 114 -10.39 -15.32 -13.34
CA PHE A 114 -10.78 -14.62 -12.12
C PHE A 114 -9.82 -13.50 -11.70
N ASP A 115 -8.55 -13.53 -12.15
CA ASP A 115 -7.58 -12.43 -11.95
C ASP A 115 -8.15 -11.09 -12.44
N TRP A 116 -8.92 -11.07 -13.53
CA TRP A 116 -9.55 -9.86 -14.03
C TRP A 116 -10.48 -9.21 -13.01
N LEU A 117 -11.21 -10.03 -12.26
CA LEU A 117 -12.16 -9.59 -11.24
C LEU A 117 -11.45 -8.90 -10.07
N PHE A 118 -10.20 -9.26 -9.79
CA PHE A 118 -9.39 -8.58 -8.77
C PHE A 118 -8.64 -7.40 -9.37
N ARG A 119 -7.94 -7.61 -10.49
CA ARG A 119 -7.02 -6.65 -11.09
C ARG A 119 -7.72 -5.34 -11.47
N ARG A 120 -8.89 -5.40 -12.13
CA ARG A 120 -9.59 -4.18 -12.57
C ARG A 120 -10.11 -3.31 -11.43
N PRO A 121 -10.91 -3.80 -10.47
CA PRO A 121 -11.42 -2.96 -9.41
C PRO A 121 -10.32 -2.50 -8.45
N LEU A 122 -9.32 -3.34 -8.15
CA LEU A 122 -8.18 -2.93 -7.30
C LEU A 122 -7.36 -1.82 -7.95
N LEU A 123 -7.02 -1.94 -9.25
CA LEU A 123 -6.32 -0.86 -9.97
C LEU A 123 -7.15 0.42 -10.03
N GLY A 124 -8.47 0.29 -10.22
CA GLY A 124 -9.39 1.44 -10.19
C GLY A 124 -9.41 2.13 -8.82
N LEU A 125 -9.54 1.37 -7.74
CA LEU A 125 -9.52 1.89 -6.38
C LEU A 125 -8.17 2.55 -6.05
N TRP A 126 -7.07 1.89 -6.43
CA TRP A 126 -5.71 2.34 -6.17
C TRP A 126 -5.41 3.67 -6.86
N ASN A 127 -5.77 3.82 -8.14
CA ASN A 127 -5.64 5.09 -8.86
C ASN A 127 -6.48 6.20 -8.23
N ASN A 128 -7.72 5.91 -7.86
CA ASN A 128 -8.60 6.90 -7.22
C ASN A 128 -8.07 7.37 -5.86
N ILE A 129 -7.52 6.46 -5.05
CA ILE A 129 -6.95 6.79 -3.73
C ILE A 129 -5.69 7.66 -3.89
N ILE A 130 -4.79 7.29 -4.80
CA ILE A 130 -3.53 8.03 -5.01
C ILE A 130 -3.81 9.44 -5.54
N LEU A 131 -4.65 9.57 -6.56
CA LEU A 131 -4.98 10.87 -7.13
C LEU A 131 -5.66 11.78 -6.11
N ASN A 132 -6.61 11.25 -5.33
CA ASN A 132 -7.27 12.00 -4.27
C ASN A 132 -6.29 12.43 -3.15
N LEU A 133 -5.30 11.60 -2.82
CA LEU A 133 -4.30 11.94 -1.81
C LEU A 133 -3.37 13.08 -2.27
N PHE A 134 -2.95 13.04 -3.53
CA PHE A 134 -2.15 14.11 -4.14
C PHE A 134 -2.94 15.42 -4.26
N ASP A 135 -4.19 15.37 -4.70
CA ASP A 135 -5.07 16.54 -4.80
C ASP A 135 -5.39 17.14 -3.43
N PHE A 136 -5.58 16.31 -2.41
CA PHE A 136 -5.78 16.78 -1.04
C PHE A 136 -4.54 17.51 -0.50
N GLY A 137 -3.34 16.99 -0.77
CA GLY A 137 -2.08 17.65 -0.42
C GLY A 137 -1.89 19.00 -1.14
N GLY A 138 -2.19 19.05 -2.44
CA GLY A 138 -2.14 20.29 -3.23
C GLY A 138 -3.14 21.33 -2.74
N ARG A 139 -4.38 20.93 -2.49
CA ARG A 139 -5.46 21.81 -2.02
C ARG A 139 -5.20 22.36 -0.62
N SER A 140 -4.63 21.56 0.28
CA SER A 140 -4.22 22.02 1.61
C SER A 140 -3.13 23.09 1.51
N ARG A 141 -2.14 22.88 0.63
CA ARG A 141 -1.06 23.85 0.37
C ARG A 141 -1.59 25.17 -0.19
N ASP A 142 -2.53 25.13 -1.13
CA ASP A 142 -3.10 26.36 -1.71
C ASP A 142 -3.99 27.12 -0.73
N ILE A 143 -4.77 26.43 0.11
CA ILE A 143 -5.54 27.04 1.20
C ILE A 143 -4.59 27.67 2.21
N PHE A 144 -3.49 27.00 2.57
CA PHE A 144 -2.52 27.52 3.54
C PHE A 144 -1.75 28.72 3.00
N VAL A 145 -1.27 28.65 1.75
CA VAL A 145 -0.57 29.76 1.08
C VAL A 145 -1.52 30.94 0.89
N SER A 146 -2.76 30.72 0.46
CA SER A 146 -3.72 31.82 0.30
C SER A 146 -4.16 32.42 1.64
N ALA A 147 -4.27 31.62 2.71
CA ALA A 147 -4.48 32.12 4.06
C ALA A 147 -3.29 32.96 4.55
N LEU A 148 -2.06 32.50 4.30
CA LEU A 148 -0.82 33.24 4.61
C LEU A 148 -0.73 34.55 3.84
N VAL A 149 -0.97 34.54 2.53
CA VAL A 149 -0.95 35.73 1.68
C VAL A 149 -2.04 36.71 2.09
N ARG A 150 -3.25 36.24 2.40
CA ARG A 150 -4.33 37.10 2.92
C ARG A 150 -3.96 37.72 4.26
N SER A 151 -3.33 36.96 5.16
CA SER A 151 -2.88 37.46 6.47
C SER A 151 -1.76 38.48 6.32
N PHE A 152 -0.78 38.23 5.44
CA PHE A 152 0.28 39.18 5.09
C PHE A 152 -0.27 40.45 4.44
N MET A 153 -1.21 40.33 3.51
CA MET A 153 -1.84 41.47 2.83
C MET A 153 -2.71 42.28 3.80
N PHE A 154 -3.33 41.63 4.78
CA PHE A 154 -4.03 42.29 5.88
C PHE A 154 -3.05 43.09 6.75
N LEU A 155 -1.91 42.49 7.11
CA LEU A 155 -0.86 43.13 7.91
C LEU A 155 -0.23 44.34 7.19
N PHE A 156 0.06 44.21 5.90
CA PHE A 156 0.57 45.32 5.07
C PHE A 156 -0.44 46.44 4.88
N ARG A 157 -1.75 46.15 4.92
CA ARG A 157 -2.78 47.19 4.86
C ARG A 157 -2.82 48.06 6.13
N TYR A 158 -2.33 47.56 7.26
CA TYR A 158 -2.16 48.32 8.50
C TYR A 158 -0.76 48.94 8.66
N HIS A 159 0.31 48.31 8.14
CA HIS A 159 1.70 48.77 8.27
C HIS A 159 2.34 49.40 7.01
N GLY A 160 1.57 49.74 5.99
CA GLY A 160 2.09 50.41 4.79
C GLY A 160 2.60 51.85 5.04
N PRO A 161 3.53 52.40 4.23
CA PRO A 161 4.14 53.74 4.38
C PRO A 161 3.19 54.95 4.27
N ARG A 162 1.89 54.71 4.14
CA ARG A 162 0.80 55.71 4.15
C ARG A 162 -0.38 55.28 5.03
N GLY A 163 -0.16 54.36 5.98
CA GLY A 163 -1.17 53.90 6.94
C GLY A 163 -1.40 54.90 8.07
N ILE A 164 -2.53 54.76 8.76
CA ILE A 164 -3.08 55.64 9.82
C ILE A 164 -2.09 56.05 10.94
N LEU A 165 -0.96 55.35 11.09
CA LEU A 165 0.14 55.68 12.01
C LEU A 165 1.02 56.85 11.55
N ALA A 166 0.96 57.27 10.28
CA ALA A 166 1.65 58.49 9.80
C ALA A 166 0.89 59.78 10.12
N ARG A 167 -0.34 59.68 10.67
CA ARG A 167 -1.10 60.82 11.15
C ARG A 167 -0.55 61.20 12.52
N SER A 168 0.15 62.33 12.59
CA SER A 168 0.74 62.90 13.81
C SER A 168 -0.22 62.78 14.99
N TRP A 169 0.02 61.79 15.84
CA TRP A 169 -0.67 61.67 17.11
C TRP A 169 -0.47 62.99 17.87
N PRO A 170 -1.52 63.57 18.47
CA PRO A 170 -1.39 64.82 19.19
C PRO A 170 -0.39 64.60 20.32
N THR A 171 0.77 65.24 20.20
CA THR A 171 1.93 65.17 21.11
C THR A 171 1.53 65.39 22.58
N GLY A 172 0.40 66.07 22.79
CA GLY A 172 -0.23 66.28 24.10
C GLY A 172 -0.66 64.99 24.82
N SER A 173 -1.10 63.93 24.12
CA SER A 173 -1.53 62.69 24.78
C SER A 173 -0.34 61.93 25.39
N ILE A 174 0.77 61.85 24.65
CA ILE A 174 2.01 61.23 25.14
C ILE A 174 2.59 62.04 26.31
N ALA A 175 2.60 63.38 26.20
CA ALA A 175 3.06 64.24 27.29
C ALA A 175 2.22 64.06 28.56
N LEU A 176 0.90 63.88 28.44
CA LEU A 176 0.01 63.61 29.56
C LEU A 176 0.34 62.24 30.21
N TRP A 177 0.49 61.19 29.42
CA TRP A 177 0.87 59.86 29.94
C TRP A 177 2.23 59.87 30.62
N VAL A 178 3.23 60.55 30.05
CA VAL A 178 4.55 60.71 30.65
C VAL A 178 4.47 61.50 31.97
N ALA A 179 3.71 62.59 32.00
CA ALA A 179 3.49 63.37 33.22
C ALA A 179 2.78 62.57 34.31
N LEU A 180 1.81 61.73 33.93
CA LEU A 180 1.05 60.88 34.86
C LEU A 180 1.94 59.77 35.44
N ILE A 181 2.76 59.12 34.61
CA ILE A 181 3.75 58.12 35.06
C ILE A 181 4.79 58.78 35.99
N LEU A 182 5.27 59.97 35.65
CA LEU A 182 6.26 60.68 36.47
C LEU A 182 5.65 61.12 37.81
N ALA A 183 4.41 61.60 37.82
CA ALA A 183 3.68 61.94 39.04
C ALA A 183 3.45 60.71 39.93
N SER A 184 3.05 59.56 39.36
CA SER A 184 2.87 58.33 40.14
C SER A 184 4.19 57.85 40.73
N TYR A 185 5.29 57.94 39.97
CA TYR A 185 6.63 57.59 40.44
C TYR A 185 7.08 58.44 41.63
N VAL A 186 6.86 59.77 41.58
CA VAL A 186 7.20 60.67 42.71
C VAL A 186 6.38 60.34 43.96
N ILE A 187 5.10 60.01 43.80
CA ILE A 187 4.24 59.62 44.93
C ILE A 187 4.73 58.31 45.56
N LEU A 188 5.04 57.30 44.74
CA LEU A 188 5.57 56.02 45.23
C LEU A 188 6.92 56.21 45.93
N TYR A 189 7.82 57.00 45.35
CA TYR A 189 9.13 57.30 45.94
C TYR A 189 8.99 58.01 47.29
N THR A 190 8.11 59.01 47.38
CA THR A 190 7.89 59.74 48.65
C THR A 190 7.26 58.86 49.72
N LEU A 191 6.30 57.98 49.38
CA LEU A 191 5.73 57.01 50.31
C LEU A 191 6.77 55.99 50.80
N GLN A 192 7.61 55.47 49.90
CA GLN A 192 8.68 54.54 50.27
C GLN A 192 9.78 55.20 51.10
N SER A 193 10.15 56.45 50.81
CA SER A 193 11.11 57.19 51.64
C SER A 193 10.59 57.44 53.05
N ARG A 194 9.28 57.73 53.21
CA ARG A 194 8.64 57.88 54.52
C ARG A 194 8.58 56.56 55.28
N SER A 195 8.29 55.43 54.62
CA SER A 195 8.27 54.13 55.29
C SER A 195 9.68 53.71 55.74
N LEU A 196 10.72 53.97 54.95
CA LEU A 196 12.12 53.74 55.34
C LEU A 196 12.55 54.65 56.49
N ALA A 197 12.16 55.92 56.48
CA ALA A 197 12.46 56.85 57.58
C ALA A 197 11.80 56.41 58.91
N VAL A 198 10.54 55.95 58.86
CA VAL A 198 9.83 55.41 60.04
C VAL A 198 10.49 54.11 60.53
N PHE A 199 10.90 53.22 59.62
CA PHE A 199 11.59 51.98 59.97
C PHE A 199 12.96 52.25 60.63
N ILE A 200 13.75 53.17 60.08
CA ILE A 200 15.05 53.58 60.65
C ILE A 200 14.87 54.24 62.03
N GLN A 201 13.82 55.05 62.22
CA GLN A 201 13.56 55.67 63.52
C GLN A 201 13.13 54.65 64.57
N GLN A 202 12.38 53.60 64.20
CA GLN A 202 12.04 52.51 65.12
C GLN A 202 13.24 51.62 65.47
N SER A 203 14.20 51.42 64.57
CA SER A 203 15.40 50.61 64.85
C SER A 203 16.50 51.35 65.62
N LEU A 204 16.47 52.68 65.66
CA LEU A 204 17.43 53.52 66.41
C LEU A 204 16.99 53.82 67.86
N PHE A 205 15.70 53.68 68.17
CA PHE A 205 15.12 54.00 69.48
C PHE A 205 14.43 52.80 70.18
N GLY A 206 14.57 51.58 69.65
CA GLY A 206 14.22 50.32 70.30
C GLY A 206 15.46 49.51 70.62
#